data_AF-A0A7X7GE28-F1
#
_entry.id   AF-A0A7X7GE28-F1
#
_cell.length_a   1.000
_cell.length_b   1.000
_cell.length_c   1.000
_cell.angle_alpha   90.00
_cell.angle_beta   90.00
_cell.angle_gamma   90.00
#
_symmetry.space_group_name_H-M   'P 1'
#
loop_
_entity.id
_entity.type
_entity.pdbx_description
1 polymer ?
#
loop_
_entity_poly.entity_id
_entity_poly.type
_entity_poly.pdbx_seq_one_letter_code
_entity_poly.pdbx_strand_id
1 'polypeptide(L)'
;MDQHRELEREAMDHLLAAQDPVRGLTLDADSLDSALDNLGVAIADSPRPRAGNVHSRRLPARRRLLVTLVAAGVIVTSVGGVAVAALTARTGRFQPTAEQIAVAGPVEAERMQSDLAMGGPGELLNPAASDFGAVALQVAADIPYPQGFESWRDFLIARETMAGESNVLLSEGALRGWFAGSAFVAWVHSWHQAMVAGDEAVAEQAAEMIAGAPGWSAVMALDPRPNPLAPRDGDAVGTLFGWMLPYCEAVAAGDVSHVEQLLSTGYGNHAYVADPKWNAELAEHHPEWSTLSPTALAERYMELLNAGRLAPETSK
;
A
#
# COMPACT_ATOMS: atom_id res chain seq x y z
N MET A 1 6.74 -4.66 59.00
CA MET A 1 5.87 -4.51 57.82
C MET A 1 6.29 -3.34 56.92
N ASP A 2 7.27 -2.50 57.32
CA ASP A 2 7.71 -1.33 56.54
C ASP A 2 8.89 -1.57 55.59
N GLN A 3 9.84 -2.46 55.92
CA GLN A 3 11.00 -2.72 55.05
C GLN A 3 10.63 -3.29 53.66
N HIS A 4 9.55 -4.06 53.56
CA HIS A 4 9.13 -4.65 52.28
C HIS A 4 8.50 -3.60 51.35
N ARG A 5 7.81 -2.60 51.91
CA ARG A 5 7.20 -1.51 51.13
C ARG A 5 8.24 -0.48 50.67
N GLU A 6 9.32 -0.32 51.43
CA GLU A 6 10.40 0.60 51.09
C GLU A 6 11.27 0.04 49.95
N LEU A 7 11.55 -1.27 49.98
CA LEU A 7 12.23 -1.97 48.87
C LEU A 7 11.40 -2.01 47.58
N GLU A 8 10.08 -2.17 47.68
CA GLU A 8 9.18 -2.09 46.52
C GLU A 8 9.12 -0.67 45.92
N ARG A 9 9.25 0.38 46.76
CA ARG A 9 9.29 1.76 46.29
C ARG A 9 10.61 2.09 45.61
N GLU A 10 11.73 1.69 46.18
CA GLU A 10 13.04 1.86 45.54
C GLU A 10 13.16 1.09 44.24
N ALA A 11 12.60 -0.13 44.16
CA ALA A 11 12.57 -0.91 42.94
C ALA A 11 11.65 -0.27 41.86
N MET A 12 10.53 0.33 42.27
CA MET A 12 9.62 1.03 41.37
C MET A 12 10.21 2.35 40.86
N ASP A 13 10.89 3.11 41.73
CA ASP A 13 11.58 4.34 41.36
C ASP A 13 12.78 4.06 40.43
N HIS A 14 13.47 2.94 40.62
CA HIS A 14 14.51 2.49 39.68
C HIS A 14 13.96 2.06 38.32
N LEU A 15 12.79 1.43 38.28
CA LEU A 15 12.11 1.03 37.05
C LEU A 15 11.56 2.24 36.29
N LEU A 16 10.99 3.23 37.00
CA LEU A 16 10.50 4.47 36.42
C LEU A 16 11.66 5.37 35.94
N ALA A 17 12.80 5.39 36.64
CA ALA A 17 14.01 6.08 36.18
C ALA A 17 14.66 5.42 34.97
N ALA A 18 14.51 4.09 34.80
CA ALA A 18 14.99 3.36 33.63
C ALA A 18 14.06 3.46 32.41
N GLN A 19 12.82 3.96 32.59
CA GLN A 19 11.80 4.11 31.55
C GLN A 19 11.43 5.56 31.20
N ASP A 20 12.22 6.54 31.65
CA ASP A 20 12.11 7.92 31.19
C ASP A 20 13.03 8.15 29.96
N PRO A 21 12.49 8.16 28.72
CA PRO A 21 13.30 8.34 27.51
C PRO A 21 13.76 9.80 27.31
N VAL A 22 13.36 10.73 28.17
CA VAL A 22 13.57 12.17 27.98
C VAL A 22 14.80 12.68 28.75
N ARG A 23 15.31 11.95 29.74
CA ARG A 23 16.44 12.42 30.58
C ARG A 23 17.84 12.27 29.99
N GLY A 24 17.98 11.83 28.74
CA GLY A 24 19.27 11.72 28.06
C GLY A 24 19.51 12.75 26.93
N LEU A 25 18.51 13.54 26.55
CA LEU A 25 18.60 14.44 25.40
C LEU A 25 18.47 15.91 25.82
N THR A 26 19.46 16.40 26.55
CA THR A 26 19.86 17.80 26.31
C THR A 26 20.55 17.80 24.95
N LEU A 27 19.77 18.00 23.89
CA LEU A 27 20.28 18.25 22.54
C LEU A 27 21.07 19.55 22.58
N ASP A 28 22.38 19.42 22.65
CA ASP A 28 23.28 20.52 22.32
C ASP A 28 23.08 20.84 20.84
N ALA A 29 22.91 22.11 20.49
CA ALA A 29 22.55 22.51 19.12
C ALA A 29 23.58 22.01 18.09
N ASP A 30 24.84 21.91 18.51
CA ASP A 30 25.96 21.39 17.70
C ASP A 30 25.86 19.87 17.42
N SER A 31 25.12 19.12 18.25
CA SER A 31 24.87 17.67 18.07
C SER A 31 23.78 17.39 17.04
N LEU A 32 22.80 18.30 16.87
CA LEU A 32 21.72 18.13 15.90
C LEU A 32 22.23 18.45 14.48
N ASP A 33 23.03 19.51 14.33
CA ASP A 33 23.68 19.84 13.06
C ASP A 33 24.73 18.78 12.68
N SER A 34 25.49 18.24 13.66
CA SER A 34 26.39 17.10 13.40
C SER A 34 25.64 15.82 13.02
N ALA A 35 24.43 15.59 13.53
CA ALA A 35 23.62 14.42 13.17
C ALA A 35 23.04 14.56 11.74
N LEU A 36 22.66 15.77 11.33
CA LEU A 36 22.20 16.07 9.99
C LEU A 36 23.34 16.02 8.95
N ASP A 37 24.52 16.52 9.30
CA ASP A 37 25.71 16.42 8.43
C ASP A 37 26.19 14.96 8.28
N ASN A 38 26.10 14.14 9.33
CA ASN A 38 26.42 12.70 9.24
C ASN A 38 25.41 11.93 8.37
N LEU A 39 24.14 12.34 8.34
CA LEU A 39 23.13 11.79 7.43
C LEU A 39 23.41 12.21 5.97
N GLY A 40 23.83 13.45 5.75
CA GLY A 40 24.30 13.93 4.44
C GLY A 40 25.54 13.17 3.92
N VAL A 41 26.49 12.85 4.80
CA VAL A 41 27.70 12.08 4.47
C VAL A 41 27.39 10.60 4.23
N ALA A 42 26.50 9.98 5.01
CA ALA A 42 26.09 8.58 4.81
C ALA A 42 25.38 8.35 3.45
N ILE A 43 24.66 9.35 2.97
CA ILE A 43 24.03 9.35 1.64
C ILE A 43 25.09 9.55 0.53
N ALA A 44 26.15 10.32 0.78
CA ALA A 44 27.21 10.58 -0.19
C ALA A 44 28.21 9.42 -0.35
N ASP A 45 28.43 8.59 0.67
CA ASP A 45 29.59 7.67 0.73
C ASP A 45 29.28 6.16 0.60
N SER A 46 28.10 5.80 0.08
CA SER A 46 27.79 4.39 -0.20
C SER A 46 28.72 3.81 -1.31
N PRO A 47 29.49 2.73 -1.06
CA PRO A 47 30.51 2.23 -1.98
C PRO A 47 29.92 1.60 -3.26
N ARG A 48 30.46 2.00 -4.41
CA ARG A 48 30.17 1.39 -5.73
C ARG A 48 30.71 -0.06 -5.81
N PRO A 49 29.91 -1.06 -6.20
CA PRO A 49 30.44 -2.37 -6.57
C PRO A 49 31.19 -2.29 -7.92
N ARG A 50 32.40 -2.83 -7.94
CA ARG A 50 33.28 -2.95 -9.12
C ARG A 50 32.67 -3.86 -10.21
N ALA A 51 32.89 -3.44 -11.46
CA ALA A 51 32.46 -4.11 -12.68
C ALA A 51 33.17 -5.45 -12.94
N GLY A 52 32.39 -6.47 -13.29
CA GLY A 52 32.83 -7.68 -13.99
C GLY A 52 32.17 -7.74 -15.37
N ASN A 53 32.98 -7.74 -16.43
CA ASN A 53 32.54 -7.72 -17.83
C ASN A 53 31.88 -9.03 -18.27
N VAL A 54 30.66 -8.97 -18.80
CA VAL A 54 30.17 -9.87 -19.86
C VAL A 54 29.46 -9.01 -20.92
N HIS A 55 29.96 -9.06 -22.15
CA HIS A 55 29.43 -8.34 -23.31
C HIS A 55 28.27 -9.09 -23.99
N SER A 56 27.43 -8.30 -24.67
CA SER A 56 26.35 -8.65 -25.62
C SER A 56 24.97 -8.96 -24.97
N ARG A 57 23.83 -8.42 -25.39
CA ARG A 57 23.45 -7.54 -26.52
C ARG A 57 22.18 -6.75 -26.12
N ARG A 58 22.22 -5.46 -26.43
CA ARG A 58 21.21 -4.39 -26.41
C ARG A 58 19.73 -4.80 -26.51
N LEU A 59 18.91 -4.30 -25.58
CA LEU A 59 17.72 -3.43 -25.77
C LEU A 59 17.48 -2.68 -24.43
N PRO A 60 17.05 -1.40 -24.42
CA PRO A 60 17.20 -0.52 -23.26
C PRO A 60 16.21 -0.86 -22.14
N ALA A 61 16.75 -1.27 -20.99
CA ALA A 61 16.01 -1.46 -19.75
C ALA A 61 15.45 -0.11 -19.29
N ARG A 62 14.12 0.05 -19.44
CA ARG A 62 13.32 1.07 -18.76
C ARG A 62 13.71 1.06 -17.28
N ARG A 63 14.19 2.20 -16.80
CA ARG A 63 14.45 2.45 -15.38
C ARG A 63 13.17 2.14 -14.62
N ARG A 64 13.22 1.08 -13.80
CA ARG A 64 12.17 0.74 -12.86
C ARG A 64 12.15 1.86 -11.82
N LEU A 65 11.20 2.78 -11.94
CA LEU A 65 10.65 3.40 -10.75
C LEU A 65 10.16 2.20 -9.92
N LEU A 66 10.75 1.99 -8.76
CA LEU A 66 10.35 0.95 -7.82
C LEU A 66 8.97 1.34 -7.27
N VAL A 67 7.96 1.19 -8.13
CA VAL A 67 6.56 1.17 -7.76
C VAL A 67 6.40 -0.15 -7.04
N THR A 68 6.46 -0.13 -5.72
CA THR A 68 6.16 -1.29 -4.88
C THR A 68 4.65 -1.55 -4.95
N LEU A 69 4.19 -1.94 -6.14
CA LEU A 69 3.00 -2.76 -6.28
C LEU A 69 3.36 -4.08 -5.64
N VAL A 70 2.62 -4.45 -4.59
CA VAL A 70 2.58 -5.83 -4.11
C VAL A 70 2.09 -6.66 -5.28
N ALA A 71 3.02 -7.15 -6.10
CA ALA A 71 2.76 -8.24 -7.03
C ALA A 71 2.61 -9.50 -6.16
N ALA A 72 1.44 -9.66 -5.54
CA ALA A 72 1.00 -10.91 -4.93
C ALA A 72 0.61 -11.88 -6.05
N GLY A 73 1.60 -12.23 -6.88
CA GLY A 73 1.46 -13.26 -7.89
C GLY A 73 1.85 -14.59 -7.28
N VAL A 74 0.90 -15.50 -7.07
CA VAL A 74 1.23 -16.88 -6.70
C VAL A 74 1.85 -17.57 -7.91
N ILE A 75 3.16 -17.78 -7.89
CA ILE A 75 3.87 -18.54 -8.93
C ILE A 75 3.58 -20.03 -8.70
N VAL A 76 2.65 -20.60 -9.48
CA VAL A 76 2.44 -22.05 -9.50
C VAL A 76 3.49 -22.69 -10.40
N THR A 77 4.46 -23.40 -9.83
CA THR A 77 5.38 -24.28 -10.57
C THR A 77 4.62 -25.54 -11.04
N SER A 78 3.94 -25.45 -12.18
CA SER A 78 3.24 -26.60 -12.77
C SER A 78 4.23 -27.58 -13.41
N VAL A 79 4.31 -28.81 -12.89
CA VAL A 79 4.93 -29.93 -13.63
C VAL A 79 3.90 -30.43 -14.67
N GLY A 80 4.06 -29.96 -15.91
CA GLY A 80 3.67 -30.65 -17.14
C GLY A 80 2.18 -30.71 -17.52
N GLY A 81 1.81 -30.01 -18.60
CA GLY A 81 0.66 -30.39 -19.43
C GLY A 81 -0.17 -29.22 -19.96
N VAL A 82 0.16 -28.77 -21.18
CA VAL A 82 -0.65 -28.02 -22.17
C VAL A 82 -1.74 -27.08 -21.62
N ALA A 83 -1.48 -25.77 -21.72
CA ALA A 83 -2.40 -24.69 -21.40
C ALA A 83 -3.69 -24.76 -22.25
N VAL A 84 -4.75 -25.33 -21.69
CA VAL A 84 -6.10 -24.89 -22.01
C VAL A 84 -6.29 -23.61 -21.20
N ALA A 85 -6.39 -22.47 -21.87
CA ALA A 85 -6.80 -21.23 -21.23
C ALA A 85 -8.10 -21.51 -20.46
N ALA A 86 -8.05 -21.42 -19.13
CA ALA A 86 -9.27 -21.53 -18.34
C ALA A 86 -10.19 -20.38 -18.79
N LEU A 87 -11.28 -20.72 -19.46
CA LEU A 87 -12.22 -19.78 -20.07
C LEU A 87 -12.91 -18.88 -19.03
N THR A 88 -12.82 -19.25 -17.75
CA THR A 88 -13.47 -18.56 -16.64
C THR A 88 -12.45 -18.07 -15.62
N ALA A 89 -12.74 -16.91 -15.03
CA ALA A 89 -11.92 -16.29 -13.99
C ALA A 89 -11.95 -17.10 -12.70
N ARG A 90 -13.09 -17.72 -12.38
CA ARG A 90 -13.22 -18.69 -11.29
C ARG A 90 -12.51 -19.98 -11.68
N THR A 91 -11.49 -20.37 -10.92
CA THR A 91 -10.70 -21.59 -11.14
C THR A 91 -11.16 -22.77 -10.26
N GLY A 92 -11.96 -22.51 -9.23
CA GLY A 92 -12.36 -23.48 -8.21
C GLY A 92 -11.23 -23.91 -7.26
N ARG A 93 -10.03 -23.30 -7.37
CA ARG A 93 -8.89 -23.60 -6.50
C ARG A 93 -8.86 -22.58 -5.37
N PHE A 94 -8.81 -23.02 -4.12
CA PHE A 94 -8.83 -22.14 -2.95
C PHE A 94 -7.47 -22.12 -2.25
N GLN A 95 -7.18 -20.98 -1.63
CA GLN A 95 -6.10 -20.85 -0.66
C GLN A 95 -6.31 -21.80 0.53
N PRO A 96 -5.23 -22.31 1.14
CA PRO A 96 -5.34 -23.27 2.23
C PRO A 96 -6.03 -22.65 3.46
N THR A 97 -6.90 -23.42 4.10
CA THR A 97 -7.56 -23.01 5.35
C THR A 97 -6.61 -23.16 6.55
N ALA A 98 -6.90 -22.46 7.65
CA ALA A 98 -6.14 -22.61 8.90
C ALA A 98 -6.09 -24.06 9.39
N GLU A 99 -7.18 -24.81 9.20
CA GLU A 99 -7.27 -26.23 9.56
C GLU A 99 -6.37 -27.09 8.68
N GLN A 100 -6.32 -26.82 7.36
CA GLN A 100 -5.43 -27.52 6.43
C GLN A 100 -3.96 -27.26 6.74
N ILE A 101 -3.63 -26.01 7.11
CA ILE A 101 -2.29 -25.63 7.56
C ILE A 101 -1.91 -26.37 8.85
N ALA A 102 -2.84 -26.48 9.80
CA ALA A 102 -2.58 -27.09 11.11
C ALA A 102 -2.27 -28.60 11.04
N VAL A 103 -2.76 -29.30 10.01
CA VAL A 103 -2.53 -30.74 9.82
C VAL A 103 -1.43 -31.05 8.80
N ALA A 104 -0.87 -30.03 8.13
CA ALA A 104 0.21 -30.19 7.16
C ALA A 104 1.56 -30.46 7.82
N GLY A 105 2.47 -31.12 7.09
CA GLY A 105 3.86 -31.27 7.55
C GLY A 105 4.57 -29.91 7.63
N PRO A 106 5.62 -29.74 8.47
CA PRO A 106 6.21 -28.42 8.77
C PRO A 106 6.58 -27.57 7.55
N VAL A 107 7.22 -28.17 6.54
CA VAL A 107 7.62 -27.49 5.30
C VAL A 107 6.41 -27.08 4.46
N GLU A 108 5.38 -27.92 4.42
CA GLU A 108 4.16 -27.63 3.67
C GLU A 108 3.32 -26.56 4.37
N ALA A 109 3.21 -26.63 5.70
CA ALA A 109 2.56 -25.62 6.51
C ALA A 109 3.23 -24.25 6.35
N GLU A 110 4.56 -24.18 6.37
CA GLU A 110 5.32 -22.94 6.12
C GLU A 110 5.02 -22.36 4.73
N ARG A 111 5.03 -23.20 3.70
CA ARG A 111 4.67 -22.77 2.34
C ARG A 111 3.22 -22.27 2.27
N MET A 112 2.27 -23.01 2.81
CA MET A 112 0.85 -22.63 2.81
C MET A 112 0.60 -21.32 3.58
N GLN A 113 1.31 -21.11 4.69
CA GLN A 113 1.27 -19.85 5.45
C GLN A 113 1.85 -18.70 4.63
N SER A 114 2.95 -18.92 3.91
CA SER A 114 3.54 -17.92 3.01
C SER A 114 2.58 -17.53 1.88
N ASP A 115 1.96 -18.52 1.22
CA ASP A 115 0.98 -18.31 0.15
C ASP A 115 -0.24 -17.53 0.66
N LEU A 116 -0.72 -17.84 1.87
CA LEU A 116 -1.82 -17.14 2.52
C LEU A 116 -1.43 -15.72 2.97
N ALA A 117 -0.22 -15.52 3.48
CA ALA A 117 0.26 -14.21 3.91
C ALA A 117 0.47 -13.25 2.73
N MET A 118 0.85 -13.76 1.56
CA MET A 118 1.03 -12.97 0.35
C MET A 118 -0.29 -12.69 -0.37
N GLY A 119 -1.20 -13.67 -0.42
CA GLY A 119 -2.42 -13.57 -1.22
C GLY A 119 -3.70 -13.28 -0.43
N GLY A 120 -3.70 -13.46 0.89
CA GLY A 120 -4.95 -13.51 1.66
C GLY A 120 -5.84 -14.71 1.32
N PRO A 121 -7.00 -14.82 1.99
CA PRO A 121 -7.90 -15.97 1.85
C PRO A 121 -8.67 -15.97 0.52
N GLY A 122 -9.34 -17.09 0.22
CA GLY A 122 -10.33 -17.19 -0.87
C GLY A 122 -9.85 -17.96 -2.09
N GLU A 123 -10.62 -17.86 -3.18
CA GLU A 123 -10.33 -18.54 -4.44
C GLU A 123 -9.14 -17.91 -5.18
N LEU A 124 -8.34 -18.72 -5.86
CA LEU A 124 -7.38 -18.28 -6.85
C LEU A 124 -8.14 -18.01 -8.16
N LEU A 125 -8.11 -16.76 -8.61
CA LEU A 125 -8.74 -16.28 -9.83
C LEU A 125 -7.74 -16.26 -10.98
N ASN A 126 -8.23 -16.42 -12.21
CA ASN A 126 -7.48 -16.27 -13.45
C ASN A 126 -7.70 -14.87 -14.05
N PRO A 127 -6.74 -13.93 -13.96
CA PRO A 127 -6.86 -12.59 -14.54
C PRO A 127 -6.94 -12.56 -16.06
N ALA A 128 -6.45 -13.61 -16.73
CA ALA A 128 -6.46 -13.69 -18.21
C ALA A 128 -7.81 -14.15 -18.78
N ALA A 129 -8.78 -14.52 -17.93
CA ALA A 129 -10.10 -14.94 -18.39
C ALA A 129 -10.96 -13.76 -18.84
N SER A 130 -11.78 -13.96 -19.88
CA SER A 130 -12.60 -12.87 -20.46
C SER A 130 -13.68 -12.34 -19.52
N ASP A 131 -14.11 -13.14 -18.54
CA ASP A 131 -15.10 -12.78 -17.52
C ASP A 131 -14.46 -12.22 -16.23
N PHE A 132 -13.13 -12.06 -16.18
CA PHE A 132 -12.41 -11.62 -14.97
C PHE A 132 -12.91 -10.29 -14.43
N GLY A 133 -13.15 -9.29 -15.29
CA GLY A 133 -13.64 -7.99 -14.83
C GLY A 133 -14.99 -8.09 -14.09
N ALA A 134 -15.92 -8.90 -14.60
CA ALA A 134 -17.22 -9.11 -13.95
C ALA A 134 -17.08 -9.84 -12.62
N VAL A 135 -16.22 -10.87 -12.57
CA VAL A 135 -15.93 -11.59 -11.32
C VAL A 135 -15.23 -10.70 -10.30
N ALA A 136 -14.29 -9.86 -10.73
CA ALA A 136 -13.58 -8.92 -9.87
C ALA A 136 -14.53 -7.92 -9.22
N LEU A 137 -15.43 -7.32 -10.01
CA LEU A 137 -16.46 -6.42 -9.49
C LEU A 137 -17.41 -7.13 -8.52
N GLN A 138 -17.77 -8.39 -8.79
CA GLN A 138 -18.60 -9.17 -7.88
C GLN A 138 -17.89 -9.47 -6.56
N VAL A 139 -16.60 -9.83 -6.62
CA VAL A 139 -15.76 -10.13 -5.45
C VAL A 139 -15.58 -8.92 -4.55
N ALA A 140 -15.59 -7.71 -5.10
CA ALA A 140 -15.39 -6.46 -4.39
C ALA A 140 -16.67 -5.63 -4.19
N ALA A 141 -17.85 -6.21 -4.43
CA ALA A 141 -19.11 -5.47 -4.47
C ALA A 141 -19.48 -4.78 -3.14
N ASP A 142 -18.97 -5.28 -2.00
CA ASP A 142 -19.17 -4.71 -0.68
C ASP A 142 -18.19 -3.59 -0.33
N ILE A 143 -17.16 -3.34 -1.16
CA ILE A 143 -16.16 -2.30 -0.91
C ILE A 143 -16.69 -0.96 -1.43
N PRO A 144 -16.89 0.04 -0.56
CA PRO A 144 -17.58 1.26 -0.92
C PRO A 144 -16.63 2.25 -1.60
N TYR A 145 -16.97 2.71 -2.80
CA TYR A 145 -16.32 3.83 -3.47
C TYR A 145 -17.17 5.10 -3.36
N PRO A 146 -16.55 6.29 -3.30
CA PRO A 146 -17.27 7.54 -3.43
C PRO A 146 -17.92 7.67 -4.81
N GLN A 147 -19.00 8.45 -4.89
CA GLN A 147 -19.70 8.71 -6.15
C GLN A 147 -18.75 9.39 -7.16
N GLY A 148 -18.79 8.98 -8.43
CA GLY A 148 -17.95 9.54 -9.49
C GLY A 148 -16.56 8.89 -9.61
N PHE A 149 -16.20 8.00 -8.69
CA PHE A 149 -14.95 7.23 -8.72
C PHE A 149 -15.12 5.81 -9.27
N GLU A 150 -16.20 5.54 -10.01
CA GLU A 150 -16.47 4.22 -10.61
C GLU A 150 -15.33 3.78 -11.54
N SER A 151 -14.75 4.72 -12.31
CA SER A 151 -13.65 4.46 -13.24
C SER A 151 -12.36 3.97 -12.56
N TRP A 152 -12.19 4.19 -11.25
CA TRP A 152 -11.05 3.69 -10.50
C TRP A 152 -11.11 2.16 -10.35
N ARG A 153 -12.32 1.59 -10.25
CA ARG A 153 -12.53 0.13 -10.22
C ARG A 153 -12.14 -0.49 -11.55
N ASP A 154 -12.60 0.10 -12.65
CA ASP A 154 -12.29 -0.38 -13.99
C ASP A 154 -10.80 -0.26 -14.31
N PHE A 155 -10.17 0.85 -13.92
CA PHE A 155 -8.73 1.05 -14.08
C PHE A 155 -7.91 -0.01 -13.32
N LEU A 156 -8.29 -0.30 -12.07
CA LEU A 156 -7.64 -1.33 -11.27
C LEU A 156 -7.76 -2.68 -11.97
N ILE A 157 -8.96 -3.08 -12.42
CA ILE A 157 -9.17 -4.33 -13.16
C ILE A 157 -8.30 -4.39 -14.43
N ALA A 158 -8.28 -3.31 -15.22
CA ALA A 158 -7.50 -3.24 -16.45
C ALA A 158 -6.00 -3.40 -16.20
N ARG A 159 -5.48 -2.76 -15.15
CA ARG A 159 -4.08 -2.87 -14.75
C ARG A 159 -3.70 -4.31 -14.40
N GLU A 160 -4.53 -4.99 -13.62
CA GLU A 160 -4.26 -6.36 -13.20
C GLU A 160 -4.42 -7.38 -14.35
N THR A 161 -5.35 -7.12 -15.26
CA THR A 161 -5.49 -7.91 -16.50
C THR A 161 -4.23 -7.78 -17.38
N MET A 162 -3.66 -6.56 -17.50
CA MET A 162 -2.41 -6.33 -18.23
C MET A 162 -1.18 -6.96 -17.56
N ALA A 163 -1.14 -7.04 -16.23
CA ALA A 163 -0.12 -7.79 -15.50
C ALA A 163 -0.27 -9.33 -15.66
N GLY A 164 -1.51 -9.78 -15.93
CA GLY A 164 -1.91 -11.17 -16.12
C GLY A 164 -1.50 -11.82 -17.46
N GLU A 165 -0.70 -11.16 -18.31
CA GLU A 165 -0.03 -11.85 -19.43
C GLU A 165 0.97 -12.93 -18.95
N SER A 166 1.30 -12.90 -17.66
CA SER A 166 1.96 -13.99 -16.94
C SER A 166 0.91 -14.99 -16.42
N ASN A 167 1.14 -16.31 -16.49
CA ASN A 167 0.23 -17.38 -16.00
C ASN A 167 0.08 -17.39 -14.46
N VAL A 168 -0.13 -16.24 -13.86
CA VAL A 168 -0.14 -15.98 -12.43
C VAL A 168 -1.59 -15.89 -11.98
N LEU A 169 -1.96 -16.72 -11.02
CA LEU A 169 -3.27 -16.64 -10.39
C LEU A 169 -3.26 -15.58 -9.28
N LEU A 170 -4.40 -14.92 -9.10
CA LEU A 170 -4.62 -13.90 -8.09
C LEU A 170 -5.64 -14.41 -7.08
N SER A 171 -5.31 -14.44 -5.79
CA SER A 171 -6.31 -14.77 -4.77
C SER A 171 -7.36 -13.67 -4.61
N GLU A 172 -8.59 -14.05 -4.30
CA GLU A 172 -9.69 -13.14 -3.97
C GLU A 172 -9.32 -12.18 -2.85
N GLY A 173 -8.60 -12.64 -1.81
CA GLY A 173 -8.11 -11.80 -0.72
C GLY A 173 -7.27 -10.64 -1.22
N ALA A 174 -6.28 -10.91 -2.08
CA ALA A 174 -5.39 -9.90 -2.65
C ALA A 174 -6.17 -8.91 -3.52
N LEU A 175 -7.08 -9.41 -4.35
CA LEU A 175 -7.95 -8.57 -5.17
C LEU A 175 -8.81 -7.64 -4.30
N ARG A 176 -9.45 -8.17 -3.26
CA ARG A 176 -10.24 -7.37 -2.30
C ARG A 176 -9.36 -6.33 -1.59
N GLY A 177 -8.13 -6.69 -1.23
CA GLY A 177 -7.17 -5.75 -0.66
C GLY A 177 -6.82 -4.60 -1.60
N TRP A 178 -6.65 -4.87 -2.88
CA TRP A 178 -6.39 -3.84 -3.89
C TRP A 178 -7.57 -2.88 -4.05
N PHE A 179 -8.79 -3.41 -4.13
CA PHE A 179 -10.00 -2.59 -4.15
C PHE A 179 -10.14 -1.78 -2.86
N ALA A 180 -9.86 -2.34 -1.69
CA ALA A 180 -9.91 -1.60 -0.42
C ALA A 180 -8.90 -0.45 -0.38
N GLY A 181 -7.65 -0.68 -0.80
CA GLY A 181 -6.64 0.38 -0.89
C GLY A 181 -7.03 1.48 -1.89
N SER A 182 -7.54 1.10 -3.06
CA SER A 182 -8.00 2.05 -4.08
C SER A 182 -9.23 2.85 -3.63
N ALA A 183 -10.21 2.20 -3.01
CA ALA A 183 -11.40 2.84 -2.45
C ALA A 183 -11.03 3.85 -1.35
N PHE A 184 -10.11 3.48 -0.46
CA PHE A 184 -9.64 4.38 0.58
C PHE A 184 -9.02 5.66 0.01
N VAL A 185 -8.12 5.53 -0.97
CA VAL A 185 -7.53 6.70 -1.65
C VAL A 185 -8.62 7.54 -2.32
N ALA A 186 -9.60 6.91 -2.98
CA ALA A 186 -10.71 7.62 -3.59
C ALA A 186 -11.51 8.44 -2.55
N TRP A 187 -11.74 7.89 -1.35
CA TRP A 187 -12.35 8.65 -0.25
C TRP A 187 -11.47 9.79 0.24
N VAL A 188 -10.14 9.61 0.36
CA VAL A 188 -9.21 10.69 0.71
C VAL A 188 -9.26 11.82 -0.33
N HIS A 189 -9.33 11.51 -1.62
CA HIS A 189 -9.52 12.51 -2.68
C HIS A 189 -10.87 13.23 -2.54
N SER A 190 -11.95 12.47 -2.33
CA SER A 190 -13.30 13.03 -2.14
C SER A 190 -13.33 13.99 -0.94
N TRP A 191 -12.69 13.61 0.16
CA TRP A 191 -12.56 14.45 1.35
C TRP A 191 -11.78 15.74 1.04
N HIS A 192 -10.59 15.62 0.45
CA HIS A 192 -9.73 16.77 0.13
C HIS A 192 -10.47 17.77 -0.78
N GLN A 193 -11.12 17.28 -1.83
CA GLN A 193 -11.85 18.13 -2.77
C GLN A 193 -13.04 18.81 -2.12
N ALA A 194 -13.79 18.09 -1.28
CA ALA A 194 -14.91 18.67 -0.53
C ALA A 194 -14.43 19.76 0.43
N MET A 195 -13.30 19.55 1.11
CA MET A 195 -12.69 20.55 1.98
C MET A 195 -12.25 21.80 1.21
N VAL A 196 -11.63 21.64 0.03
CA VAL A 196 -11.24 22.76 -0.84
C VAL A 196 -12.46 23.51 -1.39
N ALA A 197 -13.53 22.80 -1.72
CA ALA A 197 -14.77 23.38 -2.25
C ALA A 197 -15.69 23.98 -1.17
N GLY A 198 -15.43 23.68 0.12
CA GLY A 198 -16.31 24.04 1.23
C GLY A 198 -17.61 23.23 1.30
N ASP A 199 -17.62 22.01 0.74
CA ASP A 199 -18.76 21.09 0.82
C ASP A 199 -18.66 20.24 2.10
N GLU A 200 -19.20 20.78 3.19
CA GLU A 200 -19.13 20.13 4.52
C GLU A 200 -19.81 18.76 4.54
N ALA A 201 -20.90 18.56 3.79
CA ALA A 201 -21.65 17.31 3.80
C ALA A 201 -20.86 16.16 3.14
N VAL A 202 -20.22 16.44 2.00
CA VAL A 202 -19.37 15.46 1.33
C VAL A 202 -18.09 15.20 2.14
N ALA A 203 -17.53 16.24 2.77
CA ALA A 203 -16.36 16.09 3.63
C ALA A 203 -16.66 15.22 4.85
N GLU A 204 -17.79 15.44 5.54
CA GLU A 204 -18.21 14.63 6.69
C GLU A 204 -18.43 13.17 6.30
N GLN A 205 -19.16 12.91 5.20
CA GLN A 205 -19.35 11.56 4.69
C GLN A 205 -18.02 10.87 4.37
N ALA A 206 -17.11 11.57 3.69
CA ALA A 206 -15.81 11.00 3.36
C ALA A 206 -14.96 10.71 4.60
N ALA A 207 -15.01 11.59 5.61
CA ALA A 207 -14.32 11.40 6.88
C ALA A 207 -14.82 10.16 7.63
N GLU A 208 -16.14 9.92 7.66
CA GLU A 208 -16.72 8.70 8.25
C GLU A 208 -16.20 7.43 7.57
N MET A 209 -16.17 7.43 6.23
CA MET A 209 -15.71 6.30 5.44
C MET A 209 -14.22 6.01 5.64
N ILE A 210 -13.39 7.07 5.69
CA ILE A 210 -11.95 6.98 5.95
C ILE A 210 -11.70 6.43 7.36
N ALA A 211 -12.39 6.95 8.38
CA ALA A 211 -12.25 6.48 9.76
C ALA A 211 -12.64 5.00 9.93
N GLY A 212 -13.64 4.53 9.19
CA GLY A 212 -14.08 3.13 9.21
C GLY A 212 -13.21 2.17 8.40
N ALA A 213 -12.35 2.67 7.50
CA ALA A 213 -11.63 1.85 6.53
C ALA A 213 -10.68 0.80 7.12
N PRO A 214 -9.91 1.08 8.19
CA PRO A 214 -9.09 0.05 8.84
C PRO A 214 -9.91 -1.16 9.33
N GLY A 215 -11.21 -0.98 9.57
CA GLY A 215 -12.13 -2.04 10.00
C GLY A 215 -12.86 -2.77 8.85
N TRP A 216 -12.63 -2.41 7.59
CA TRP A 216 -13.26 -3.09 6.46
C TRP A 216 -12.86 -4.57 6.41
N SER A 217 -13.80 -5.43 6.04
CA SER A 217 -13.57 -6.88 5.98
C SER A 217 -12.38 -7.27 5.10
N ALA A 218 -12.19 -6.56 3.98
CA ALA A 218 -11.09 -6.74 3.05
C ALA A 218 -9.72 -6.34 3.64
N VAL A 219 -9.70 -5.30 4.50
CA VAL A 219 -8.49 -4.87 5.21
C VAL A 219 -8.15 -5.87 6.31
N MET A 220 -9.12 -6.16 7.20
CA MET A 220 -8.92 -7.05 8.35
C MET A 220 -8.58 -8.48 7.95
N ALA A 221 -9.00 -8.95 6.78
CA ALA A 221 -8.67 -10.28 6.28
C ALA A 221 -7.18 -10.43 5.89
N LEU A 222 -6.52 -9.33 5.50
CA LEU A 222 -5.13 -9.31 5.07
C LEU A 222 -4.19 -8.75 6.15
N ASP A 223 -4.69 -7.82 6.93
CA ASP A 223 -3.95 -7.11 7.97
C ASP A 223 -4.86 -6.90 9.20
N PRO A 224 -5.00 -7.94 10.05
CA PRO A 224 -5.88 -7.85 11.22
C PRO A 224 -5.42 -6.83 12.27
N ARG A 225 -4.19 -6.31 12.17
CA ARG A 225 -3.62 -5.34 13.11
C ARG A 225 -2.77 -4.32 12.34
N PRO A 226 -3.38 -3.41 11.56
CA PRO A 226 -2.66 -2.36 10.85
C PRO A 226 -1.85 -1.52 11.85
N ASN A 227 -0.59 -1.20 11.51
CA ASN A 227 0.33 -0.48 12.41
C ASN A 227 1.11 0.59 11.62
N PRO A 228 1.01 1.88 11.99
CA PRO A 228 1.63 2.97 11.23
C PRO A 228 3.15 3.08 11.45
N LEU A 229 3.71 2.40 12.45
CA LEU A 229 5.15 2.41 12.77
C LEU A 229 5.94 1.28 12.07
N ALA A 230 5.23 0.37 11.43
CA ALA A 230 5.80 -0.67 10.58
C ALA A 230 4.99 -0.78 9.27
N PRO A 231 4.79 0.31 8.51
CA PRO A 231 4.19 0.20 7.19
C PRO A 231 5.15 -0.61 6.32
N ARG A 232 4.62 -1.55 5.53
CA ARG A 232 5.46 -2.39 4.71
C ARG A 232 6.02 -1.61 3.52
N ASP A 233 7.29 -1.22 3.60
CA ASP A 233 8.08 -0.78 2.44
C ASP A 233 8.83 -1.98 1.85
N GLY A 234 8.27 -2.63 0.83
CA GLY A 234 8.92 -3.74 0.14
C GLY A 234 8.98 -5.05 0.94
N ASP A 235 10.18 -5.62 1.11
CA ASP A 235 10.42 -6.97 1.65
C ASP A 235 10.47 -7.05 3.20
N ALA A 236 10.18 -5.97 3.91
CA ALA A 236 10.21 -5.95 5.38
C ALA A 236 8.92 -6.52 6.02
N VAL A 237 9.05 -7.05 7.24
CA VAL A 237 7.93 -7.46 8.11
C VAL A 237 7.20 -6.21 8.59
N GLY A 238 6.18 -5.79 7.83
CA GLY A 238 5.32 -4.65 8.12
C GLY A 238 3.85 -4.96 7.83
N THR A 239 2.98 -4.05 8.23
CA THR A 239 1.52 -4.15 8.04
C THR A 239 1.15 -3.66 6.64
N LEU A 240 0.21 -4.34 5.98
CA LEU A 240 -0.20 -4.06 4.59
C LEU A 240 -1.06 -2.80 4.48
N PHE A 241 -1.78 -2.44 5.54
CA PHE A 241 -2.72 -1.33 5.59
C PHE A 241 -2.40 -0.30 6.67
N GLY A 242 -1.28 -0.44 7.40
CA GLY A 242 -0.86 0.55 8.40
C GLY A 242 -0.67 1.96 7.85
N TRP A 243 -0.40 2.09 6.54
CA TRP A 243 -0.30 3.37 5.84
C TRP A 243 -1.60 4.16 5.81
N MET A 244 -2.76 3.54 6.03
CA MET A 244 -4.06 4.24 6.08
C MET A 244 -4.17 5.13 7.32
N LEU A 245 -3.47 4.79 8.40
CA LEU A 245 -3.72 5.38 9.72
C LEU A 245 -3.31 6.86 9.83
N PRO A 246 -2.16 7.31 9.28
CA PRO A 246 -1.85 8.74 9.24
C PRO A 246 -2.86 9.57 8.46
N TYR A 247 -3.44 9.02 7.38
CA TYR A 247 -4.53 9.67 6.66
C TYR A 247 -5.79 9.77 7.53
N CYS A 248 -6.14 8.70 8.26
CA CYS A 248 -7.28 8.71 9.19
C CYS A 248 -7.12 9.79 10.27
N GLU A 249 -5.92 9.91 10.84
CA GLU A 249 -5.60 10.92 11.85
C GLU A 249 -5.71 12.35 11.30
N ALA A 250 -5.10 12.61 10.14
CA ALA A 250 -5.14 13.93 9.49
C ALA A 250 -6.57 14.35 9.12
N VAL A 251 -7.35 13.42 8.55
CA VAL A 251 -8.75 13.66 8.18
C VAL A 251 -9.62 13.92 9.41
N ALA A 252 -9.46 13.13 10.48
CA ALA A 252 -10.19 13.35 11.73
C ALA A 252 -9.86 14.70 12.38
N ALA A 253 -8.63 15.20 12.20
CA ALA A 253 -8.21 16.51 12.66
C ALA A 253 -8.68 17.68 11.76
N GLY A 254 -9.25 17.40 10.58
CA GLY A 254 -9.54 18.44 9.60
C GLY A 254 -8.28 19.03 8.93
N ASP A 255 -7.13 18.35 9.04
CA ASP A 255 -5.83 18.88 8.64
C ASP A 255 -5.56 18.64 7.15
N VAL A 256 -6.08 19.54 6.32
CA VAL A 256 -5.92 19.50 4.87
C VAL A 256 -4.44 19.49 4.47
N SER A 257 -3.61 20.33 5.12
CA SER A 257 -2.18 20.44 4.81
C SER A 257 -1.44 19.12 5.05
N HIS A 258 -1.77 18.41 6.13
CA HIS A 258 -1.17 17.11 6.42
C HIS A 258 -1.64 16.03 5.43
N VAL A 259 -2.91 16.02 5.03
CA VAL A 259 -3.38 15.12 3.95
C VAL A 259 -2.65 15.40 2.64
N GLU A 260 -2.46 16.67 2.27
CA GLU A 260 -1.68 17.05 1.08
C GLU A 260 -0.21 16.62 1.17
N GLN A 261 0.39 16.69 2.37
CA GLN A 261 1.73 16.18 2.59
C GLN A 261 1.80 14.66 2.41
N LEU A 262 0.82 13.91 2.91
CA LEU A 262 0.77 12.45 2.76
C LEU A 262 0.56 12.05 1.29
N LEU A 263 -0.34 12.72 0.58
CA LEU A 263 -0.60 12.52 -0.85
C LEU A 263 0.64 12.84 -1.69
N SER A 264 1.26 14.00 -1.46
CA SER A 264 2.45 14.44 -2.20
C SER A 264 3.66 13.55 -1.92
N THR A 265 3.93 13.15 -0.69
CA THR A 265 5.05 12.24 -0.45
C THR A 265 4.84 10.85 -1.03
N GLY A 266 3.62 10.56 -1.53
CA GLY A 266 3.24 9.23 -1.95
C GLY A 266 3.33 8.28 -0.77
N TYR A 267 2.93 8.72 0.43
CA TYR A 267 3.00 7.90 1.63
C TYR A 267 2.19 6.61 1.42
N GLY A 268 2.87 5.46 1.54
CA GLY A 268 2.33 4.15 1.20
C GLY A 268 2.25 3.84 -0.31
N ASN A 269 2.56 4.79 -1.19
CA ASN A 269 2.55 4.70 -2.67
C ASN A 269 1.20 4.28 -3.30
N HIS A 270 0.14 4.16 -2.50
CA HIS A 270 -1.16 3.69 -2.97
C HIS A 270 -1.92 4.75 -3.77
N ALA A 271 -1.74 6.03 -3.44
CA ALA A 271 -2.46 7.12 -4.09
C ALA A 271 -2.12 7.25 -5.59
N TYR A 272 -0.83 7.29 -5.92
CA TYR A 272 -0.35 7.37 -7.30
C TYR A 272 -0.73 6.14 -8.13
N VAL A 273 -0.69 4.98 -7.49
CA VAL A 273 -0.95 3.72 -8.16
C VAL A 273 -2.44 3.53 -8.45
N ALA A 274 -3.32 4.06 -7.60
CA ALA A 274 -4.77 3.90 -7.74
C ALA A 274 -5.43 4.93 -8.66
N ASP A 275 -4.81 6.11 -8.88
CA ASP A 275 -5.42 7.21 -9.62
C ASP A 275 -5.30 7.05 -11.15
N PRO A 276 -6.40 6.79 -11.88
CA PRO A 276 -6.37 6.60 -13.34
C PRO A 276 -5.96 7.86 -14.10
N LYS A 277 -6.33 9.05 -13.61
CA LYS A 277 -6.02 10.32 -14.29
C LYS A 277 -4.55 10.65 -14.14
N TRP A 278 -3.97 10.43 -12.96
CA TRP A 278 -2.53 10.55 -12.77
C TRP A 278 -1.74 9.60 -13.67
N ASN A 279 -2.19 8.35 -13.80
CA ASN A 279 -1.55 7.37 -14.69
C ASN A 279 -1.65 7.77 -16.17
N ALA A 280 -2.75 8.40 -16.60
CA ALA A 280 -2.89 8.94 -17.95
C ALA A 280 -1.90 10.10 -18.20
N GLU A 281 -1.74 11.02 -17.25
CA GLU A 281 -0.80 12.14 -17.35
C GLU A 281 0.65 11.65 -17.41
N LEU A 282 1.01 10.65 -16.59
CA LEU A 282 2.32 9.99 -16.65
C LEU A 282 2.61 9.37 -18.02
N ALA A 283 1.59 8.77 -18.65
CA ALA A 283 1.73 8.16 -19.97
C ALA A 283 1.86 9.20 -21.08
N GLU A 284 1.07 10.29 -21.02
CA GLU A 284 1.10 11.39 -21.98
C GLU A 284 2.44 12.14 -21.96
N HIS A 285 2.97 12.40 -20.77
CA HIS A 285 4.23 13.12 -20.57
C HIS A 285 5.47 12.22 -20.59
N HIS A 286 5.33 10.96 -21.02
CA HIS A 286 6.47 10.08 -21.23
C HIS A 286 7.23 10.47 -22.53
N PRO A 287 8.59 10.56 -22.52
CA PRO A 287 9.50 10.14 -21.47
C PRO A 287 9.93 11.25 -20.50
N GLU A 288 9.50 12.50 -20.68
CA GLU A 288 9.96 13.65 -19.89
C GLU A 288 9.83 13.38 -18.39
N TRP A 289 8.63 12.99 -17.95
CA TRP A 289 8.35 12.77 -16.53
C TRP A 289 9.01 11.52 -15.96
N SER A 290 9.41 10.56 -16.82
CA SER A 290 10.12 9.34 -16.39
C SER A 290 11.53 9.61 -15.82
N THR A 291 12.04 10.83 -16.02
CA THR A 291 13.35 11.26 -15.53
C THR A 291 13.29 12.12 -14.27
N LEU A 292 12.08 12.52 -13.84
CA LEU A 292 11.87 13.33 -12.65
C LEU A 292 12.23 12.55 -11.38
N SER A 293 12.63 13.29 -10.35
CA SER A 293 12.78 12.73 -9.00
C SER A 293 11.40 12.38 -8.43
N PRO A 294 11.31 11.49 -7.43
CA PRO A 294 10.06 11.22 -6.72
C PRO A 294 9.41 12.51 -6.17
N THR A 295 10.21 13.43 -5.62
CA THR A 295 9.74 14.73 -5.13
C THR A 295 9.17 15.61 -6.25
N ALA A 296 9.77 15.62 -7.44
CA ALA A 296 9.23 16.40 -8.55
C ALA A 296 7.94 15.78 -9.11
N LEU A 297 7.82 14.45 -9.13
CA LEU A 297 6.56 13.78 -9.50
C LEU A 297 5.45 14.07 -8.48
N ALA A 298 5.82 14.13 -7.21
CA ALA A 298 4.94 14.51 -6.13
C ALA A 298 4.37 15.93 -6.26
N GLU A 299 5.25 16.88 -6.56
CA GLU A 299 4.84 18.26 -6.83
C GLU A 299 3.86 18.33 -8.02
N ARG A 300 4.14 17.60 -9.11
CA ARG A 300 3.23 17.53 -10.27
C ARG A 300 1.87 16.93 -9.92
N TYR A 301 1.86 15.88 -9.12
CA TYR A 301 0.61 15.28 -8.66
C TYR A 301 -0.24 16.29 -7.88
N MET A 302 0.37 17.01 -6.93
CA MET A 302 -0.33 18.02 -6.15
C MET A 302 -0.82 19.20 -6.99
N GLU A 303 -0.03 19.65 -7.97
CA GLU A 303 -0.44 20.68 -8.92
C GLU A 303 -1.73 20.26 -9.64
N LEU A 304 -1.81 19.01 -10.11
CA LEU A 304 -2.98 18.49 -10.82
C LEU A 304 -4.17 18.25 -9.89
N LEU A 305 -3.92 17.77 -8.66
CA LEU A 305 -4.94 17.56 -7.63
C LEU A 305 -5.60 18.88 -7.27
N ASN A 306 -4.81 19.90 -6.95
CA ASN A 306 -5.28 21.23 -6.54
C ASN A 306 -5.94 22.00 -7.70
N ALA A 307 -5.53 21.72 -8.94
CA ALA A 307 -6.21 22.23 -10.13
C ALA A 307 -7.55 21.53 -10.43
N GLY A 308 -7.95 20.53 -9.62
CA GLY A 308 -9.14 19.72 -9.86
C GLY A 308 -9.04 18.81 -11.09
N ARG A 309 -7.85 18.68 -11.69
CA ARG A 309 -7.65 17.83 -12.88
C ARG A 309 -7.73 16.34 -12.55
N LEU A 310 -7.45 15.98 -11.30
CA LEU A 310 -7.60 14.62 -10.77
C LEU A 310 -8.97 14.37 -10.11
N ALA A 311 -9.91 15.32 -10.20
CA ALA A 311 -11.27 15.15 -9.69
C ALA A 311 -12.01 14.00 -10.39
N PRO A 312 -12.94 13.31 -9.73
CA PRO A 312 -13.77 12.29 -10.37
C PRO A 312 -14.57 12.87 -11.54
N GLU A 313 -15.04 12.00 -12.43
CA GLU A 313 -15.98 12.45 -13.47
C GLU A 313 -17.30 12.78 -12.79
N THR A 314 -17.69 14.06 -12.79
CA THR A 314 -19.02 14.43 -12.34
C THR A 314 -20.02 13.85 -13.34
N SER A 315 -20.84 12.91 -12.88
CA SER A 315 -21.98 12.44 -13.66
C SER A 315 -22.87 13.65 -13.96
N LYS A 316 -23.03 13.95 -15.26
CA LYS A 316 -23.96 14.96 -15.76
C LYS A 316 -25.41 14.54 -15.55
#